data_AF-A0A538IWN1-F1
#
_entry.id   AF-A0A538IWN1-F1
#
_cell.length_a   1.000
_cell.length_b   1.000
_cell.length_c   1.000
_cell.angle_alpha   90.00
_cell.angle_beta   90.00
_cell.angle_gamma   90.00
#
_symmetry.space_group_name_H-M   'P 1'
#
loop_
_entity.id
_entity.type
_entity.pdbx_description
1 polymer ?
#
loop_
_entity_poly.entity_id
_entity_poly.type
_entity_poly.pdbx_seq_one_letter_code
_entity_poly.pdbx_strand_id
1 'polypeptide(L)'
;MRVLSRILAAAFVVLLARSIAYALTPSPAARVLEHRAGGPALPMLTLVAVALGASLAIAICWLAAFGVRERELLERRALEEPGPRFSPVRTFALALILSVMTSLAGGLFEAYLHWRAGLGWHGMHCVFGPVHRDLLPIATSLSFVAAALLAAAEHVARWMRRTFALLRPVPPELPWLSAQLRPAAGPPRASRRVGYRRSRAPPAFS
;
A
#
# COMPACT_ATOMS: atom_id res chain seq x y z
N MET A 1 0.26 10.55 8.57
CA MET A 1 -0.41 9.98 7.38
C MET A 1 -0.38 8.45 7.29
N ARG A 2 0.75 7.77 7.56
CA ARG A 2 0.83 6.30 7.42
C ARG A 2 -0.08 5.50 8.37
N VAL A 3 -0.26 5.95 9.61
CA VAL A 3 -1.14 5.27 10.58
C VAL A 3 -2.60 5.45 10.18
N LEU A 4 -3.02 6.68 9.88
CA LEU A 4 -4.39 6.98 9.45
C LEU A 4 -4.80 6.18 8.21
N SER A 5 -3.96 6.13 7.17
CA SER A 5 -4.25 5.34 5.95
C SER A 5 -4.39 3.84 6.23
N ARG A 6 -3.65 3.28 7.19
CA ARG A 6 -3.79 1.89 7.62
C ARG A 6 -5.08 1.66 8.39
N ILE A 7 -5.46 2.58 9.29
CA ILE A 7 -6.72 2.51 10.03
C ILE A 7 -7.90 2.55 9.07
N LEU A 8 -7.89 3.50 8.13
CA LEU A 8 -8.94 3.62 7.11
C LEU A 8 -9.02 2.38 6.22
N ALA A 9 -7.87 1.83 5.79
CA ALA A 9 -7.84 0.59 5.02
C ALA A 9 -8.42 -0.60 5.81
N ALA A 10 -8.06 -0.75 7.09
CA ALA A 10 -8.59 -1.81 7.93
C ALA A 10 -10.11 -1.67 8.15
N ALA A 11 -10.60 -0.47 8.43
CA ALA A 11 -12.03 -0.20 8.56
C ALA A 11 -12.78 -0.53 7.26
N PHE A 12 -12.24 -0.10 6.11
CA PHE A 12 -12.80 -0.41 4.80
C PHE A 12 -12.85 -1.92 4.52
N VAL A 13 -11.77 -2.66 4.81
CA VAL A 13 -11.72 -4.12 4.66
C VAL A 13 -12.79 -4.81 5.52
N VAL A 14 -12.93 -4.41 6.79
CA VAL A 14 -13.95 -5.00 7.69
C VAL A 14 -15.36 -4.77 7.17
N LEU A 15 -15.69 -3.54 6.78
CA LEU A 15 -17.01 -3.19 6.27
C LEU A 15 -17.32 -3.88 4.93
N LEU A 16 -16.33 -3.95 4.03
CA LEU A 16 -16.49 -4.60 2.74
C LEU A 16 -16.62 -6.12 2.88
N ALA A 17 -15.78 -6.77 3.69
CA ALA A 17 -15.86 -8.20 3.95
C ALA A 17 -17.24 -8.59 4.50
N ARG A 18 -17.75 -7.83 5.47
CA ARG A 18 -19.08 -8.02 6.05
C ARG A 18 -20.19 -7.86 5.01
N SER A 19 -20.11 -6.82 4.18
CA SER A 19 -21.09 -6.56 3.12
C SER A 19 -21.14 -7.71 2.11
N ILE A 20 -19.98 -8.24 1.71
CA ILE A 20 -19.87 -9.39 0.82
C ILE A 20 -20.42 -10.65 1.48
N ALA A 21 -20.05 -10.94 2.73
CA ALA A 21 -20.50 -12.14 3.44
C ALA A 21 -22.03 -12.18 3.60
N TYR A 22 -22.67 -11.04 3.88
CA TYR A 22 -24.13 -10.97 3.93
C TYR A 22 -24.80 -11.07 2.56
N ALA A 23 -24.18 -10.54 1.51
CA ALA A 23 -24.69 -10.72 0.15
C ALA A 23 -24.62 -12.20 -0.29
N LEU A 24 -23.62 -12.95 0.17
CA LEU A 24 -23.41 -14.36 -0.19
C LEU A 24 -24.26 -15.35 0.62
N THR A 25 -24.81 -14.95 1.77
CA THR A 25 -25.56 -15.84 2.66
C THR A 25 -27.05 -15.52 2.66
N PRO A 26 -27.87 -16.15 1.80
CA PRO A 26 -29.31 -15.89 1.71
C PRO A 26 -30.06 -16.52 2.89
N SER A 27 -29.88 -16.00 4.11
CA SER A 27 -30.59 -16.50 5.30
C SER A 27 -31.92 -15.75 5.52
N PRO A 28 -32.95 -16.41 6.10
CA PRO A 28 -34.18 -15.74 6.52
C PRO A 28 -33.94 -14.58 7.50
N ALA A 29 -32.92 -14.70 8.35
CA ALA A 29 -32.50 -13.65 9.29
C ALA A 29 -31.93 -12.41 8.57
N ALA A 30 -31.22 -12.59 7.46
CA ALA A 30 -30.76 -11.49 6.62
C ALA A 30 -31.94 -10.70 6.03
N ARG A 31 -33.00 -11.39 5.59
CA ARG A 31 -34.25 -10.75 5.09
C ARG A 31 -35.00 -9.97 6.18
N VAL A 32 -35.04 -10.49 7.41
CA VAL A 32 -35.68 -9.81 8.55
C VAL A 32 -34.88 -8.59 9.02
N LEU A 33 -33.55 -8.69 9.04
CA LEU A 33 -32.67 -7.56 9.36
C LEU A 33 -32.68 -6.49 8.25
N GLU A 34 -32.76 -6.89 6.98
CA GLU A 34 -32.91 -5.96 5.86
C GLU A 34 -34.19 -5.11 5.98
N HIS A 35 -35.30 -5.73 6.41
CA HIS A 35 -36.58 -5.03 6.63
C HIS A 35 -36.61 -4.16 7.89
N ARG A 36 -35.91 -4.53 8.98
CA ARG A 36 -35.92 -3.75 10.24
C ARG A 36 -34.79 -2.74 10.38
N ALA A 37 -33.63 -3.01 9.79
CA ALA A 37 -32.45 -2.17 9.90
C ALA A 37 -32.30 -1.21 8.70
N GLY A 38 -33.16 -1.30 7.68
CA GLY A 38 -33.10 -0.44 6.50
C GLY A 38 -31.76 -0.58 5.79
N GLY A 39 -31.45 -1.79 5.34
CA GLY A 39 -30.20 -2.06 4.61
C GLY A 39 -30.06 -1.15 3.38
N PRO A 40 -28.83 -0.77 2.99
CA PRO A 40 -28.62 0.04 1.80
C PRO A 40 -29.18 -0.69 0.58
N ALA A 41 -30.12 -0.03 -0.12
CA ALA A 41 -30.76 -0.61 -1.28
C ALA A 41 -29.71 -1.05 -2.32
N LEU A 42 -29.96 -2.18 -3.01
CA LEU A 42 -29.10 -2.71 -4.09
C LEU A 42 -28.56 -1.63 -5.04
N PRO A 43 -29.36 -0.65 -5.51
CA PRO A 43 -28.88 0.45 -6.35
C PRO A 43 -27.78 1.30 -5.70
N MET A 44 -27.88 1.54 -4.38
CA MET A 44 -26.89 2.30 -3.61
C MET A 44 -25.57 1.52 -3.52
N LEU A 45 -25.64 0.21 -3.27
CA LEU A 45 -24.46 -0.67 -3.26
C LEU A 45 -23.80 -0.73 -4.65
N THR A 46 -24.59 -0.84 -5.71
CA THR A 46 -24.09 -0.82 -7.09
C THR A 46 -23.42 0.52 -7.41
N LEU A 47 -24.04 1.65 -7.03
CA LEU A 47 -23.49 2.98 -7.30
C LEU A 47 -22.17 3.20 -6.55
N VAL A 48 -22.07 2.75 -5.29
CA VAL A 48 -20.83 2.78 -4.51
C VAL A 48 -19.75 1.90 -5.15
N ALA A 49 -20.11 0.67 -5.56
CA ALA A 49 -19.17 -0.24 -6.22
C ALA A 49 -18.66 0.34 -7.55
N VAL A 50 -19.54 0.91 -8.38
CA VAL A 50 -19.18 1.56 -9.64
C VAL A 50 -18.30 2.79 -9.39
N ALA A 51 -18.64 3.63 -8.41
CA ALA A 51 -17.84 4.79 -8.05
C ALA A 51 -16.43 4.40 -7.59
N LEU A 52 -16.31 3.36 -6.75
CA LEU A 52 -15.03 2.81 -6.30
C LEU A 52 -14.24 2.20 -7.46
N GLY A 53 -14.89 1.44 -8.35
CA GLY A 53 -14.27 0.85 -9.53
C GLY A 53 -13.75 1.92 -10.50
N ALA A 54 -14.57 2.93 -10.79
CA ALA A 54 -14.20 4.03 -11.68
C ALA A 54 -13.04 4.86 -11.10
N SER A 55 -13.11 5.22 -9.81
CA SER A 55 -12.03 5.96 -9.16
C SER A 55 -10.73 5.16 -9.10
N LEU A 56 -10.79 3.84 -8.87
CA LEU A 56 -9.62 2.96 -8.96
C LEU A 56 -9.06 2.90 -10.38
N ALA A 57 -9.90 2.73 -11.40
CA ALA A 57 -9.48 2.70 -12.79
C ALA A 57 -8.82 4.01 -13.22
N ILE A 58 -9.40 5.15 -12.86
CA ILE A 58 -8.83 6.48 -13.11
C ILE A 58 -7.47 6.61 -12.41
N ALA A 59 -7.36 6.19 -11.15
CA ALA A 59 -6.11 6.24 -10.41
C ALA A 59 -5.02 5.37 -11.07
N ILE A 60 -5.36 4.17 -11.54
CA ILE A 60 -4.43 3.30 -12.27
C ILE A 60 -3.98 3.94 -13.59
N CYS A 61 -4.92 4.45 -14.39
CA CYS A 61 -4.61 5.10 -15.67
C CYS A 61 -3.75 6.34 -15.47
N TRP A 62 -4.05 7.14 -14.44
CA TRP A 62 -3.27 8.30 -14.06
C TRP A 62 -1.86 7.93 -13.61
N LEU A 63 -1.71 6.90 -12.76
CA LEU A 63 -0.40 6.39 -12.33
C LEU A 63 0.43 5.86 -13.51
N ALA A 64 -0.19 5.16 -14.45
CA ALA A 64 0.48 4.66 -15.64
C ALA A 64 0.96 5.80 -16.54
N ALA A 65 0.08 6.77 -16.85
CA ALA A 65 0.43 7.94 -17.65
C ALA A 65 1.54 8.77 -16.98
N PHE A 66 1.46 8.97 -15.67
CA PHE A 66 2.46 9.67 -14.89
C PHE A 66 3.80 8.91 -14.86
N GLY A 67 3.76 7.58 -14.71
CA GLY A 67 4.94 6.72 -14.76
C GLY A 67 5.67 6.76 -16.10
N VAL A 68 4.95 6.76 -17.23
CA VAL A 68 5.54 6.88 -18.57
C VAL A 68 6.19 8.25 -18.77
N ARG A 69 5.48 9.33 -18.45
CA ARG A 69 5.98 10.71 -18.60
C ARG A 69 7.26 10.95 -17.79
N GLU A 70 7.29 10.46 -16.57
CA GLU A 70 8.41 10.65 -15.68
C GLU A 70 9.58 9.70 -15.97
N ARG A 71 9.31 8.50 -16.50
CA ARG A 71 10.36 7.62 -16.99
C ARG A 71 11.13 8.27 -18.14
N GLU A 72 10.45 8.94 -19.08
CA GLU A 72 11.15 9.70 -20.13
C GLU A 72 12.00 10.86 -19.58
N LEU A 73 11.51 11.55 -18.54
CA LEU A 73 12.25 12.66 -17.91
C LEU A 73 13.44 12.15 -17.08
N LEU A 74 13.29 10.98 -16.44
CA LEU A 74 14.30 10.37 -15.59
C LEU A 74 15.31 9.53 -16.38
N GLU A 75 14.98 8.86 -17.48
CA GLU A 75 15.97 8.19 -18.35
C GLU A 75 17.05 9.18 -18.82
N ARG A 76 16.71 10.48 -18.90
CA ARG A 76 17.66 11.57 -19.18
C ARG A 76 18.54 11.99 -18.00
N ARG A 77 18.17 11.69 -16.74
CA ARG A 77 18.88 12.14 -15.51
C ARG A 77 19.36 11.01 -14.59
N ALA A 78 18.82 9.80 -14.72
CA ALA A 78 18.90 8.71 -13.74
C ALA A 78 20.00 7.68 -14.03
N LEU A 79 20.90 7.95 -14.98
CA LEU A 79 22.05 7.08 -15.25
C LEU A 79 23.01 6.96 -14.05
N GLU A 80 22.84 7.75 -12.98
CA GLU A 80 23.84 7.85 -11.89
C GLU A 80 23.41 7.30 -10.52
N GLU A 81 22.11 7.05 -10.23
CA GLU A 81 21.71 6.62 -8.87
C GLU A 81 20.67 5.49 -8.77
N PRO A 82 20.79 4.59 -7.77
CA PRO A 82 19.83 3.51 -7.54
C PRO A 82 18.41 4.01 -7.20
N GLY A 83 17.39 3.46 -7.86
CA GLY A 83 15.97 3.72 -7.63
C GLY A 83 15.43 3.27 -6.25
N PRO A 84 14.28 3.81 -5.79
CA PRO A 84 13.62 3.32 -4.58
C PRO A 84 13.21 1.86 -4.76
N ARG A 85 13.62 0.97 -3.84
CA ARG A 85 13.30 -0.46 -3.92
C ARG A 85 11.93 -0.77 -3.34
N PHE A 86 11.21 -1.69 -3.99
CA PHE A 86 10.02 -2.34 -3.46
C PHE A 86 10.44 -3.54 -2.61
N SER A 87 9.90 -3.69 -1.40
CA SER A 87 10.20 -4.82 -0.51
C SER A 87 8.98 -5.75 -0.45
N PRO A 88 9.02 -6.91 -1.14
CA PRO A 88 7.90 -7.85 -1.11
C PRO A 88 7.69 -8.41 0.30
N VAL A 89 8.76 -8.69 1.04
CA VAL A 89 8.72 -9.20 2.42
C VAL A 89 7.96 -8.26 3.34
N ARG A 90 8.24 -6.94 3.28
CA ARG A 90 7.54 -5.95 4.10
C ARG A 90 6.06 -5.83 3.72
N THR A 91 5.73 -5.95 2.44
CA THR A 91 4.35 -5.91 1.94
C THR A 91 3.56 -7.13 2.42
N PHE A 92 4.18 -8.31 2.35
CA PHE A 92 3.61 -9.55 2.86
C PHE A 92 3.39 -9.50 4.38
N ALA A 93 4.38 -9.04 5.16
CA ALA A 93 4.23 -8.87 6.59
C ALA A 93 3.09 -7.90 6.94
N LEU A 94 2.95 -6.80 6.20
CA LEU A 94 1.82 -5.87 6.37
C LEU A 94 0.48 -6.56 6.06
N ALA A 95 0.39 -7.35 4.99
CA ALA A 95 -0.81 -8.09 4.62
C ALA A 95 -1.24 -9.06 5.74
N LEU A 96 -0.29 -9.79 6.32
CA LEU A 96 -0.55 -10.69 7.46
C LEU A 96 -1.07 -9.93 8.68
N ILE A 97 -0.40 -8.84 9.06
CA ILE A 97 -0.82 -8.00 10.19
C ILE A 97 -2.22 -7.45 9.95
N LEU A 98 -2.49 -6.92 8.74
CA LEU A 98 -3.80 -6.38 8.41
C LEU A 98 -4.87 -7.47 8.48
N SER A 99 -4.60 -8.66 7.93
CA SER A 99 -5.51 -9.81 7.96
C SER A 99 -5.88 -10.23 9.38
N VAL A 100 -4.91 -10.31 10.30
CA VAL A 100 -5.19 -10.65 11.70
C VAL A 100 -6.04 -9.57 12.34
N MET A 101 -5.67 -8.29 12.17
CA MET A 101 -6.37 -7.16 12.78
C MET A 101 -7.81 -7.02 12.27
N THR A 102 -8.03 -7.15 10.96
CA THR A 102 -9.38 -7.05 10.38
C THR A 102 -10.26 -8.23 10.72
N SER A 103 -9.69 -9.44 10.84
CA SER A 103 -10.44 -10.62 11.27
C SER A 103 -10.93 -10.48 12.71
N LEU A 104 -10.04 -10.05 13.63
CA LEU A 104 -10.40 -9.79 15.02
C LEU A 104 -11.41 -8.64 15.14
N ALA A 105 -11.17 -7.53 14.45
CA ALA A 105 -12.07 -6.38 14.47
C ALA A 105 -13.45 -6.74 13.91
N GLY A 106 -13.52 -7.50 12.82
CA GLY A 106 -14.77 -7.98 12.23
C GLY A 106 -15.58 -8.85 13.18
N GLY A 107 -14.96 -9.87 13.78
CA GLY A 107 -15.66 -10.76 14.71
C GLY A 107 -16.06 -10.08 16.02
N LEU A 108 -15.24 -9.17 16.55
CA LEU A 108 -15.63 -8.36 17.72
C LEU A 108 -16.77 -7.39 17.40
N PHE A 109 -16.76 -6.78 16.21
CA PHE A 109 -17.85 -5.93 15.75
C PHE A 109 -19.16 -6.71 15.62
N GLU A 110 -19.09 -7.95 15.12
CA GLU A 110 -20.25 -8.83 15.03
C GLU A 110 -20.77 -9.28 16.41
N ALA A 111 -19.87 -9.63 17.34
CA ALA A 111 -20.24 -9.92 18.72
C ALA A 111 -20.93 -8.73 19.40
N TYR A 112 -20.46 -7.51 19.15
CA TYR A 112 -21.08 -6.28 19.62
C TYR A 112 -22.49 -6.10 19.04
N LEU A 113 -22.69 -6.38 17.76
CA LEU A 113 -24.00 -6.29 17.13
C LEU A 113 -24.98 -7.34 17.65
N HIS A 114 -24.54 -8.58 17.88
CA HIS A 114 -25.37 -9.60 18.53
C HIS A 114 -25.80 -9.18 19.94
N TRP A 115 -24.89 -8.61 20.72
CA TRP A 115 -25.21 -8.08 22.04
C TRP A 115 -26.25 -6.95 21.97
N ARG A 116 -26.06 -5.99 21.06
CA ARG A 116 -27.01 -4.89 20.83
C ARG A 116 -28.38 -5.36 20.33
N ALA A 117 -28.43 -6.48 19.61
CA ALA A 117 -29.67 -7.10 19.13
C ALA A 117 -30.37 -7.97 20.20
N GLY A 118 -29.83 -8.08 21.41
CA GLY A 118 -30.40 -8.90 22.48
C GLY A 118 -30.14 -10.40 22.32
N LEU A 119 -29.27 -10.82 21.40
CA LEU A 119 -28.88 -12.22 21.19
C LEU A 119 -27.82 -12.69 22.19
N GLY A 120 -27.27 -11.78 22.99
CA GLY A 120 -26.22 -12.06 23.97
C GLY A 120 -24.80 -11.88 23.41
N TRP A 121 -23.83 -11.87 24.31
CA TRP A 121 -22.42 -11.72 23.96
C TRP A 121 -21.82 -13.07 23.55
N HIS A 122 -21.38 -13.15 22.29
CA HIS A 122 -20.77 -14.36 21.73
C HIS A 122 -19.24 -14.28 21.66
N GLY A 123 -18.65 -13.08 21.85
CA GLY A 123 -17.20 -12.87 21.90
C GLY A 123 -16.43 -13.52 20.75
N MET A 124 -15.43 -14.34 21.10
CA MET A 124 -14.56 -15.04 20.13
C MET A 124 -15.30 -16.10 19.31
N HIS A 125 -16.49 -16.52 19.73
CA HIS A 125 -17.33 -17.42 18.96
C HIS A 125 -17.83 -16.75 17.66
N CYS A 126 -17.87 -15.40 17.61
CA CYS A 126 -18.11 -14.65 16.37
C CYS A 126 -16.85 -14.49 15.48
N VAL A 127 -15.67 -14.95 15.93
CA VAL A 127 -14.46 -14.95 15.08
C VAL A 127 -14.28 -16.32 14.43
N PHE A 128 -14.51 -17.39 15.20
CA PHE A 128 -14.23 -18.77 14.78
C PHE A 128 -15.47 -19.64 14.57
N GLY A 129 -16.67 -19.08 14.75
CA GLY A 129 -17.93 -19.80 14.59
C GLY A 129 -18.16 -20.25 13.14
N PRO A 130 -19.04 -21.25 12.94
CA PRO A 130 -19.29 -21.85 11.62
C PRO A 130 -19.79 -20.85 10.58
N VAL A 131 -20.52 -19.81 11.00
CA VAL A 131 -21.01 -18.72 10.13
C VAL A 131 -19.88 -17.80 9.63
N HIS A 132 -18.76 -17.72 10.36
CA HIS A 132 -17.63 -16.84 10.02
C HIS A 132 -16.47 -17.59 9.38
N ARG A 133 -16.59 -18.90 9.19
CA ARG A 133 -15.61 -19.72 8.46
C ARG A 133 -15.38 -19.18 7.05
N ASP A 134 -16.41 -18.60 6.43
CA ASP A 134 -16.35 -18.00 5.09
C ASP A 134 -15.89 -16.52 5.12
N LEU A 135 -16.06 -15.84 6.26
CA LEU A 135 -15.65 -14.44 6.43
C LEU A 135 -14.12 -14.31 6.53
N LEU A 136 -13.45 -15.26 7.18
CA LEU A 136 -11.99 -15.24 7.35
C LEU A 136 -11.24 -15.21 6.00
N PRO A 137 -11.48 -16.11 5.03
CA PRO A 137 -10.85 -16.04 3.71
C PRO A 137 -11.11 -14.73 2.96
N ILE A 138 -12.34 -14.18 3.06
CA ILE A 138 -12.70 -12.92 2.42
C ILE A 138 -11.91 -11.76 3.03
N ALA A 139 -11.90 -11.65 4.37
CA ALA A 139 -11.17 -10.62 5.09
C ALA A 139 -9.65 -10.72 4.87
N THR A 140 -9.10 -11.93 4.83
CA THR A 140 -7.69 -12.17 4.48
C THR A 140 -7.39 -11.70 3.06
N SER A 141 -8.19 -12.11 2.07
CA SER A 141 -7.97 -11.73 0.67
C SER A 141 -8.03 -10.22 0.48
N LEU A 142 -9.04 -9.55 1.05
CA LEU A 142 -9.17 -8.10 1.02
C LEU A 142 -8.01 -7.40 1.75
N SER A 143 -7.48 -7.98 2.83
CA SER A 143 -6.32 -7.45 3.54
C SER A 143 -5.03 -7.50 2.73
N PHE A 144 -4.84 -8.57 1.95
CA PHE A 144 -3.72 -8.68 1.01
C PHE A 144 -3.82 -7.63 -0.10
N VAL A 145 -5.01 -7.45 -0.68
CA VAL A 145 -5.26 -6.39 -1.66
C VAL A 145 -4.98 -5.01 -1.08
N ALA A 146 -5.52 -4.72 0.11
CA ALA A 146 -5.30 -3.44 0.78
C ALA A 146 -3.81 -3.18 1.09
N ALA A 147 -3.07 -4.19 1.57
CA ALA A 147 -1.63 -4.07 1.82
C ALA A 147 -0.83 -3.82 0.53
N ALA A 148 -1.18 -4.50 -0.57
CA ALA A 148 -0.58 -4.26 -1.88
C ALA A 148 -0.82 -2.83 -2.37
N LEU A 149 -2.07 -2.33 -2.24
CA LEU A 149 -2.43 -0.96 -2.60
C LEU A 149 -1.67 0.07 -1.74
N LEU A 150 -1.58 -0.15 -0.43
CA LEU A 150 -0.80 0.72 0.46
C LEU A 150 0.69 0.72 0.11
N ALA A 151 1.27 -0.44 -0.21
CA ALA A 151 2.67 -0.55 -0.61
C ALA A 151 2.94 0.15 -1.95
N ALA A 152 2.02 0.01 -2.92
CA ALA A 152 2.07 0.71 -4.19
C ALA A 152 1.99 2.23 -3.98
N ALA A 153 1.02 2.71 -3.19
CA ALA A 153 0.89 4.13 -2.86
C ALA A 153 2.13 4.69 -2.13
N GLU A 154 2.69 3.95 -1.17
CA GLU A 154 3.94 4.33 -0.49
C GLU A 154 5.13 4.40 -1.47
N HIS A 155 5.18 3.50 -2.45
CA HIS A 155 6.22 3.48 -3.48
C HIS A 155 6.09 4.69 -4.41
N VAL A 156 4.90 4.93 -4.96
CA VAL A 156 4.60 6.09 -5.80
C VAL A 156 4.91 7.38 -5.05
N ALA A 157 4.44 7.54 -3.81
CA ALA A 157 4.67 8.76 -3.05
C ALA A 157 6.17 8.99 -2.76
N ARG A 158 6.96 7.93 -2.54
CA ARG A 158 8.42 8.04 -2.40
C ARG A 158 9.07 8.49 -3.69
N TRP A 159 8.66 7.89 -4.79
CA TRP A 159 9.17 8.23 -6.10
C TRP A 159 8.79 9.66 -6.50
N MET A 160 7.54 10.10 -6.32
CA MET A 160 7.13 11.50 -6.54
C MET A 160 7.96 12.48 -5.72
N ARG A 161 8.18 12.21 -4.43
CA ARG A 161 9.04 13.07 -3.58
C ARG A 161 10.46 13.17 -4.12
N ARG A 162 11.01 12.06 -4.63
CA ARG A 162 12.35 12.06 -5.25
C ARG A 162 12.34 12.87 -6.55
N THR A 163 11.37 12.66 -7.42
CA THR A 163 11.19 13.44 -8.65
C THR A 163 11.13 14.93 -8.34
N PHE A 164 10.30 15.36 -7.38
CA PHE A 164 10.23 16.76 -6.98
C PHE A 164 11.54 17.28 -6.41
N ALA A 165 12.29 16.47 -5.67
CA ALA A 165 13.62 16.86 -5.19
C ALA A 165 14.62 17.06 -6.35
N LEU A 166 14.54 16.25 -7.40
CA LEU A 166 15.37 16.39 -8.60
C LEU A 166 14.93 17.55 -9.52
N LEU A 167 13.64 17.89 -9.52
CA LEU A 167 13.09 19.02 -10.27
C LEU A 167 13.27 20.35 -9.53
N ARG A 168 13.48 20.32 -8.21
CA ARG A 168 13.78 21.52 -7.44
C ARG A 168 15.05 22.13 -8.03
N PRO A 169 15.01 23.36 -8.56
CA PRO A 169 16.18 23.96 -9.18
C PRO A 169 17.32 23.94 -8.16
N VAL A 170 18.42 23.27 -8.50
CA VAL A 170 19.70 23.56 -7.87
C VAL A 170 19.94 25.04 -8.17
N PRO A 171 20.08 25.92 -7.15
CA PRO A 171 20.44 27.31 -7.42
C PRO A 171 21.64 27.27 -8.37
N PRO A 172 21.65 28.06 -9.46
CA PRO A 172 22.78 28.06 -10.36
C PRO A 172 24.02 28.23 -9.50
N GLU A 173 24.91 27.22 -9.51
CA GLU A 173 26.20 27.39 -8.87
C GLU A 173 26.81 28.59 -9.56
N LEU A 174 26.81 29.73 -8.87
CA LEU A 174 27.41 30.95 -9.36
C LEU A 174 28.90 30.63 -9.47
N PRO A 175 29.44 30.40 -10.69
CA PRO A 175 30.76 29.80 -10.85
C PRO A 175 31.87 30.67 -10.25
N TRP A 176 31.57 31.97 -10.09
CA TRP A 176 32.46 32.97 -9.54
C TRP A 176 32.57 32.91 -8.01
N LEU A 177 31.59 32.35 -7.29
CA LEU A 177 31.60 32.26 -5.82
C LEU A 177 32.36 31.01 -5.34
N SER A 178 32.29 29.91 -6.07
CA SER A 178 33.06 28.68 -5.82
C SER A 178 34.54 28.80 -6.17
N ALA A 179 34.91 29.70 -7.11
CA ALA A 179 36.30 30.01 -7.40
C ALA A 179 37.02 30.74 -6.24
N GLN A 180 36.30 31.55 -5.45
CA GLN A 180 36.90 32.32 -4.34
C GLN A 180 37.02 31.53 -3.04
N LEU A 181 36.21 30.49 -2.84
CA LEU A 181 36.21 29.67 -1.62
C LEU A 181 37.10 28.43 -1.72
N ARG A 182 37.80 28.21 -2.85
CA ARG A 182 38.79 27.13 -2.95
C ARG A 182 39.99 27.54 -2.09
N PRO A 183 40.20 26.95 -0.90
CA PRO A 183 41.40 27.24 -0.12
C PRO A 183 42.58 26.81 -1.00
N ALA A 184 43.57 27.68 -1.14
CA ALA A 184 44.80 27.37 -1.88
C ALA A 184 45.26 25.97 -1.46
N ALA A 185 45.27 25.06 -2.42
CA ALA A 185 45.56 23.66 -2.18
C ALA A 185 46.90 23.57 -1.45
N GLY A 186 46.85 23.20 -0.17
CA GLY A 186 48.04 22.77 0.55
C GLY A 186 48.70 21.62 -0.22
N PRO A 187 50.02 21.45 -0.10
CA PRO A 187 50.78 20.50 -0.90
C PRO A 187 50.15 19.11 -0.88
N PRO A 188 50.15 18.39 -2.02
CA PRO A 188 49.46 17.12 -2.15
C PRO A 188 49.99 16.11 -1.13
N ARG A 189 49.17 15.79 -0.12
CA ARG A 189 49.45 14.62 0.72
C ARG A 189 49.30 13.38 -0.16
N ALA A 190 50.39 12.66 -0.33
CA ALA A 190 50.47 11.41 -1.08
C ALA A 190 49.34 10.46 -0.66
N SER A 191 48.32 10.34 -1.51
CA SER A 191 47.26 9.36 -1.31
C SER A 191 47.84 7.97 -1.54
N ARG A 192 47.81 7.18 -0.47
CA ARG A 192 48.24 5.78 -0.47
C ARG A 192 47.29 5.02 -1.40
N ARG A 193 47.78 4.61 -2.56
CA ARG A 193 47.05 3.78 -3.53
C ARG A 193 46.52 2.53 -2.83
N VAL A 194 45.20 2.48 -2.58
CA VAL A 194 44.51 1.23 -2.26
C VAL A 194 44.46 0.43 -3.55
N GLY A 195 45.20 -0.68 -3.56
CA GLY A 195 45.36 -1.54 -4.73
C GLY A 195 44.02 -2.08 -5.20
N TYR A 196 43.61 -1.68 -6.41
CA TYR A 196 42.59 -2.37 -7.17
C TYR A 196 43.12 -3.79 -7.50
N ARG A 197 42.58 -4.79 -6.80
CA ARG A 197 42.74 -6.20 -7.15
C ARG A 197 42.06 -6.41 -8.51
N ARG A 198 42.86 -6.56 -9.57
CA ARG A 198 42.38 -6.99 -10.89
C ARG A 198 41.66 -8.33 -10.76
N SER A 199 40.38 -8.38 -11.12
CA SER A 199 39.66 -9.62 -11.38
C SER A 199 40.31 -10.31 -12.60
N ARG A 200 40.85 -11.52 -12.38
CA ARG A 200 41.27 -12.41 -13.47
C ARG A 200 40.03 -12.91 -14.21
N ALA A 201 40.10 -12.92 -15.54
CA ALA A 201 39.12 -13.60 -16.38
C ALA A 201 39.17 -15.13 -16.16
N PRO A 202 38.05 -15.84 -16.30
CA PRO A 202 38.03 -17.31 -16.23
C PRO A 202 38.75 -17.94 -17.43
N PRO A 203 39.35 -19.14 -17.26
CA PRO A 203 40.01 -19.86 -18.35
C PRO A 203 38.98 -20.32 -19.39
N ALA A 204 39.32 -20.16 -20.67
CA ALA A 204 38.59 -20.76 -21.76
C ALA A 204 38.95 -22.26 -21.81
N PHE A 205 37.92 -23.12 -21.79
CA PHE A 205 38.08 -24.54 -22.07
C PHE A 205 38.11 -24.72 -23.60
N SER A 206 39.20 -25.31 -24.10
CA SER A 206 39.34 -25.88 -25.45
C SER A 206 38.99 -27.35 -25.44
#